data_AF-A0A9D7DK84-F1
#
_entry.id   AF-A0A9D7DK84-F1
#
_cell.length_a   1.000
_cell.length_b   1.000
_cell.length_c   1.000
_cell.angle_alpha   90.00
_cell.angle_beta   90.00
_cell.angle_gamma   90.00
#
_symmetry.space_group_name_H-M   'P 1'
#
loop_
_entity.id
_entity.type
_entity.pdbx_description
1 polymer ?
#
loop_
_entity_poly.entity_id
_entity_poly.type
_entity_poly.pdbx_seq_one_letter_code
_entity_poly.pdbx_strand_id
1 'polypeptide(L)'
;MKLHRSFLERPLVLVGLLVLARLVFIVCMPSTWSFDVYCWLDVAQVMRDGGNPYSLTPHLHTAPLWPAVLYILDRASEFTGVSLIRCLQWLLIAVDAINLLLVLHMLSRSGVSGKWIKPVLLGLVLSPISILLTVQHGNFDALVALWLLLFLGALWSHHASGSRRSWLLACFFLGMGVFTKTVPLLLAPLLLAGSWPRKIPTALLGLLILIGPTIIGLVPLYLADAPSVRLHVLGYRSLAGWFGITGLLPLVGLDRLAQLYARVGPLVLMALMALAARRSWKREPLDRITALRLALALLLSIVVLGPGYSPQYIGWFLPLLVLLYLHADAVERRTLAMAYLIGTCTYLVEYALIPSHGAFLLHWTSAPTLVAWSEALNEPGVQTILRIPLFLTYLVVLITTARPLFRQRANALSISPDRSHTPSSPS
;
A
#
# COMPACT_ATOMS: atom_id res chain seq x y z
N MET A 1 27.61 -19.99 6.58
CA MET A 1 26.15 -19.82 6.41
C MET A 1 25.31 -19.93 7.71
N LYS A 2 25.84 -20.40 8.85
CA LYS A 2 25.07 -20.59 10.10
C LYS A 2 24.72 -19.30 10.88
N LEU A 3 25.50 -18.22 10.77
CA LEU A 3 25.34 -17.02 11.61
C LEU A 3 24.05 -16.21 11.35
N HIS A 4 23.47 -16.29 10.15
CA HIS A 4 22.26 -15.51 9.79
C HIS A 4 20.94 -16.15 10.21
N ARG A 5 20.91 -17.47 10.46
CA ARG A 5 19.69 -18.13 10.95
C ARG A 5 19.30 -17.63 12.35
N SER A 6 20.29 -17.43 13.23
CA SER A 6 20.09 -17.00 14.64
C SER A 6 19.29 -15.70 14.83
N PHE A 7 19.30 -14.78 13.86
CA PHE A 7 18.56 -13.51 13.99
C PHE A 7 17.13 -13.61 13.49
N LEU A 8 16.91 -14.35 12.40
CA LEU A 8 15.57 -14.71 11.95
C LEU A 8 14.88 -15.66 12.96
N GLU A 9 15.65 -16.36 13.79
CA GLU A 9 15.16 -17.19 14.89
C GLU A 9 14.67 -16.41 16.11
N ARG A 10 14.85 -15.08 16.15
CA ARG A 10 14.37 -14.22 17.25
C ARG A 10 13.28 -13.23 16.79
N PRO A 11 12.20 -13.68 16.11
CA PRO A 11 11.13 -12.80 15.65
C PRO A 11 10.46 -12.07 16.81
N LEU A 12 10.40 -12.71 17.99
CA LEU A 12 9.84 -12.12 19.21
C LEU A 12 10.59 -10.86 19.67
N VAL A 13 11.91 -10.79 19.48
CA VAL A 13 12.69 -9.59 19.84
C VAL A 13 12.34 -8.44 18.90
N LEU A 14 12.23 -8.70 17.59
CA LEU A 14 11.86 -7.66 16.62
C LEU A 14 10.41 -7.18 16.83
N VAL A 15 9.48 -8.08 17.12
CA VAL A 15 8.10 -7.75 17.47
C VAL A 15 8.05 -6.95 18.78
N GLY A 16 8.79 -7.37 19.81
CA GLY A 16 8.87 -6.65 21.08
C GLY A 16 9.41 -5.22 20.92
N LEU A 17 10.48 -5.05 20.12
CA LEU A 17 11.02 -3.72 19.78
C LEU A 17 10.02 -2.87 18.97
N LEU A 18 9.28 -3.49 18.04
CA LEU A 18 8.25 -2.81 17.26
C LEU A 18 7.16 -2.27 18.18
N VAL A 19 6.60 -3.13 19.03
CA VAL A 19 5.56 -2.74 19.98
C VAL A 19 6.09 -1.63 20.90
N LEU A 20 7.27 -1.84 21.52
CA LEU A 20 7.87 -0.88 22.43
C LEU A 20 8.03 0.50 21.80
N ALA A 21 8.54 0.59 20.56
CA ALA A 21 8.71 1.88 19.87
C ALA A 21 7.39 2.64 19.67
N ARG A 22 6.28 1.93 19.39
CA ARG A 22 4.94 2.56 19.29
C ARG A 22 4.40 2.97 20.65
N LEU A 23 4.63 2.16 21.68
CA LEU A 23 4.22 2.48 23.06
C LEU A 23 4.95 3.71 23.60
N VAL A 24 6.25 3.81 23.36
CA VAL A 24 7.03 4.99 23.73
C VAL A 24 6.41 6.23 23.08
N PHE A 25 6.08 6.19 21.79
CA PHE A 25 5.42 7.31 21.14
C PHE A 25 4.05 7.62 21.76
N ILE A 26 3.19 6.62 21.98
CA ILE A 26 1.86 6.80 22.60
C ILE A 26 1.96 7.46 23.98
N VAL A 27 2.94 7.06 24.80
CA VAL A 27 3.15 7.60 26.14
C VAL A 27 3.69 9.03 26.07
N CYS A 28 4.64 9.31 25.18
CA CYS A 28 5.22 10.64 25.02
C CYS A 28 4.28 11.64 24.34
N MET A 29 3.37 11.17 23.49
CA MET A 29 2.47 11.97 22.66
C MET A 29 1.02 11.46 22.75
N PRO A 30 0.37 11.54 23.92
CA PRO A 30 -0.89 10.84 24.18
C PRO A 30 -2.09 11.40 23.40
N SER A 31 -2.02 12.66 22.96
CA SER A 31 -3.13 13.45 22.37
C SER A 31 -2.83 13.99 20.96
N THR A 32 -1.84 13.43 20.28
CA THR A 32 -1.48 13.83 18.91
C THR A 32 -2.11 12.86 17.92
N TRP A 33 -3.20 13.28 17.29
CA TRP A 33 -3.96 12.45 16.34
C TRP A 33 -4.22 13.21 15.05
N SER A 34 -4.19 12.50 13.92
CA SER A 34 -4.59 13.07 12.64
C SER A 34 -6.10 13.31 12.57
N PHE A 35 -6.49 14.05 11.53
CA PHE A 35 -7.89 14.25 11.15
C PHE A 35 -8.64 12.92 10.95
N ASP A 36 -7.99 11.91 10.37
CA ASP A 36 -8.58 10.59 10.13
C ASP A 36 -9.09 9.93 11.42
N VAL A 37 -8.38 10.08 12.54
CA VAL A 37 -8.82 9.50 13.83
C VAL A 37 -10.15 10.11 14.27
N TYR A 38 -10.32 11.43 14.13
CA TYR A 38 -11.58 12.09 14.45
C TYR A 38 -12.71 11.63 13.52
N CYS A 39 -12.44 11.51 12.22
CA CYS A 39 -13.38 10.92 11.27
C CYS A 39 -13.84 9.51 11.68
N TRP A 40 -12.95 8.68 12.23
CA TRP A 40 -13.28 7.34 12.70
C TRP A 40 -14.16 7.36 13.96
N LEU A 41 -13.94 8.30 14.87
CA LEU A 41 -14.79 8.51 16.03
C LEU A 41 -16.21 8.90 15.61
N ASP A 42 -16.34 9.82 14.64
CA ASP A 42 -17.63 10.25 14.09
C ASP A 42 -18.38 9.10 13.40
N VAL A 43 -17.67 8.30 12.60
CA VAL A 43 -18.23 7.09 11.97
C VAL A 43 -18.72 6.10 13.01
N ALA A 44 -17.91 5.82 14.05
CA ALA A 44 -18.29 4.90 15.11
C ALA A 44 -19.51 5.40 15.90
N GLN A 45 -19.57 6.70 16.19
CA GLN A 45 -20.71 7.33 16.86
C GLN A 45 -21.99 7.18 16.03
N VAL A 46 -21.94 7.48 14.73
CA VAL A 46 -23.11 7.30 13.84
C VAL A 46 -23.58 5.85 13.82
N MET A 47 -22.66 4.89 13.76
CA MET A 47 -23.01 3.47 13.79
C MET A 47 -23.58 3.03 15.14
N ARG A 48 -23.09 3.60 16.25
CA ARG A 48 -23.63 3.37 17.60
C ARG A 48 -25.07 3.85 17.72
N ASP A 49 -25.39 4.97 17.08
CA ASP A 49 -26.74 5.55 17.04
C ASP A 49 -27.66 4.84 16.03
N GLY A 50 -27.19 3.77 15.37
CA GLY A 50 -27.95 2.99 14.39
C GLY A 50 -28.04 3.65 13.01
N GLY A 51 -27.27 4.71 12.76
CA GLY A 51 -27.23 5.42 11.49
C GLY A 51 -26.34 4.76 10.44
N ASN A 52 -26.55 5.13 9.16
CA ASN A 52 -25.68 4.74 8.06
C ASN A 52 -24.53 5.75 7.91
N PRO A 53 -23.26 5.38 8.22
CA PRO A 53 -22.16 6.33 8.19
C PRO A 53 -21.79 6.79 6.77
N TYR A 54 -22.19 6.08 5.72
CA TYR A 54 -21.98 6.52 4.33
C TYR A 54 -22.92 7.66 3.91
N SER A 55 -24.07 7.78 4.58
CA SER A 55 -25.09 8.80 4.34
C SER A 55 -24.89 10.02 5.24
N LEU A 56 -24.55 9.77 6.49
CA LEU A 56 -24.54 10.79 7.55
C LEU A 56 -23.16 11.42 7.76
N THR A 57 -22.11 10.88 7.14
CA THR A 57 -20.76 11.45 7.21
C THR A 57 -20.15 11.58 5.81
N PRO A 58 -19.30 12.59 5.57
CA PRO A 58 -18.54 12.69 4.32
C PRO A 58 -17.23 11.86 4.36
N HIS A 59 -16.95 11.14 5.44
CA HIS A 59 -15.60 10.60 5.70
C HIS A 59 -15.33 9.24 5.06
N LEU A 60 -16.37 8.46 4.77
CA LEU A 60 -16.21 7.09 4.27
C LEU A 60 -16.13 7.04 2.76
N HIS A 61 -14.91 6.91 2.27
CA HIS A 61 -14.61 6.74 0.84
C HIS A 61 -14.15 5.35 0.44
N THR A 62 -14.23 4.40 1.38
CA THR A 62 -13.63 3.08 1.23
C THR A 62 -14.68 1.97 1.24
N ALA A 63 -14.21 0.78 0.88
CA ALA A 63 -15.03 -0.41 0.89
C ALA A 63 -15.46 -0.80 2.33
N PRO A 64 -16.51 -1.63 2.48
CA PRO A 64 -17.27 -1.76 3.73
C PRO A 64 -16.58 -2.46 4.88
N LEU A 65 -15.37 -3.02 4.68
CA LEU A 65 -14.68 -3.69 5.78
C LEU A 65 -14.34 -2.72 6.91
N TRP A 66 -13.89 -1.50 6.58
CA TRP A 66 -13.39 -0.58 7.59
C TRP A 66 -14.47 -0.12 8.60
N PRO A 67 -15.68 0.29 8.18
CA PRO A 67 -16.78 0.55 9.10
C PRO A 67 -17.13 -0.65 10.00
N ALA A 68 -17.10 -1.88 9.46
CA ALA A 68 -17.35 -3.07 10.27
C ALA A 68 -16.26 -3.28 11.33
N VAL A 69 -14.99 -3.02 10.99
CA VAL A 69 -13.89 -3.05 11.97
C VAL A 69 -14.06 -1.97 13.04
N LEU A 70 -14.40 -0.74 12.65
CA LEU A 70 -14.65 0.35 13.60
C LEU A 70 -15.79 0.01 14.57
N TYR A 71 -16.88 -0.57 14.08
CA TYR A 71 -17.98 -1.01 14.93
C TYR A 71 -17.55 -2.08 15.95
N ILE A 72 -16.76 -3.07 15.53
CA ILE A 72 -16.24 -4.10 16.45
C ILE A 72 -15.32 -3.48 17.50
N LEU A 73 -14.43 -2.56 17.10
CA LEU A 73 -13.55 -1.85 18.03
C LEU A 73 -14.33 -0.98 19.01
N ASP A 74 -15.42 -0.35 18.54
CA ASP A 74 -16.31 0.46 19.38
C ASP A 74 -16.99 -0.40 20.46
N ARG A 75 -17.51 -1.56 20.08
CA ARG A 75 -18.10 -2.50 21.05
C ARG A 75 -17.07 -3.05 22.03
N ALA A 76 -15.85 -3.33 21.57
CA ALA A 76 -14.75 -3.73 22.45
C ALA A 76 -14.36 -2.59 23.41
N SER A 77 -14.37 -1.35 22.94
CA SER A 77 -14.13 -0.15 23.76
C SER A 77 -15.18 -0.02 24.87
N GLU A 78 -16.46 -0.17 24.54
CA GLU A 78 -17.56 -0.16 25.53
C GLU A 78 -17.41 -1.28 26.56
N PHE A 79 -17.08 -2.50 26.11
CA PHE A 79 -16.98 -3.66 26.98
C PHE A 79 -15.77 -3.61 27.93
N THR A 80 -14.62 -3.13 27.44
CA THR A 80 -13.36 -3.13 28.21
C THR A 80 -13.12 -1.83 28.99
N GLY A 81 -13.83 -0.75 28.67
CA GLY A 81 -13.57 0.60 29.19
C GLY A 81 -12.32 1.26 28.59
N VAL A 82 -11.60 0.59 27.69
CA VAL A 82 -10.46 1.17 26.97
C VAL A 82 -11.00 2.03 25.84
N SER A 83 -10.54 3.29 25.70
CA SER A 83 -11.03 4.19 24.63
C SER A 83 -10.86 3.62 23.22
N LEU A 84 -11.81 3.90 22.32
CA LEU A 84 -11.78 3.50 20.91
C LEU A 84 -10.46 3.84 20.20
N ILE A 85 -9.87 5.02 20.45
CA ILE A 85 -8.56 5.41 19.88
C ILE A 85 -7.47 4.39 20.26
N ARG A 86 -7.45 3.95 21.53
CA ARG A 86 -6.47 2.96 22.00
C ARG A 86 -6.75 1.59 21.40
N CYS A 87 -8.01 1.16 21.31
CA CYS A 87 -8.39 -0.08 20.62
C CYS A 87 -7.92 -0.07 19.15
N LEU A 88 -8.11 1.05 18.45
CA LEU A 88 -7.63 1.27 17.09
C LEU A 88 -6.11 1.15 16.99
N GLN A 89 -5.37 1.86 17.86
CA GLN A 89 -3.90 1.79 17.87
C GLN A 89 -3.40 0.37 18.16
N TRP A 90 -4.02 -0.36 19.08
CA TRP A 90 -3.65 -1.75 19.37
C TRP A 90 -3.86 -2.67 18.17
N LEU A 91 -4.98 -2.52 17.47
CA LEU A 91 -5.22 -3.25 16.22
C LEU A 91 -4.12 -2.95 15.20
N LEU A 92 -3.81 -1.67 14.95
CA LEU A 92 -2.83 -1.30 13.93
C LEU A 92 -1.40 -1.72 14.30
N ILE A 93 -1.02 -1.66 15.58
CA ILE A 93 0.26 -2.21 16.09
C ILE A 93 0.33 -3.73 15.85
N ALA A 94 -0.76 -4.46 16.12
CA ALA A 94 -0.82 -5.90 15.86
C ALA A 94 -0.70 -6.22 14.36
N VAL A 95 -1.35 -5.43 13.49
CA VAL A 95 -1.24 -5.57 12.03
C VAL A 95 0.19 -5.31 11.56
N ASP A 96 0.87 -4.28 12.07
CA ASP A 96 2.29 -4.02 11.79
C ASP A 96 3.20 -5.19 12.22
N ALA A 97 2.93 -5.79 13.39
CA ALA A 97 3.65 -6.97 13.84
C ALA A 97 3.43 -8.17 12.90
N ILE A 98 2.21 -8.40 12.43
CA ILE A 98 1.90 -9.47 11.46
C ILE A 98 2.61 -9.18 10.13
N ASN A 99 2.59 -7.94 9.64
CA ASN A 99 3.30 -7.52 8.43
C ASN A 99 4.80 -7.80 8.54
N LEU A 100 5.42 -7.48 9.67
CA LEU A 100 6.82 -7.80 9.95
C LEU A 100 7.08 -9.32 9.89
N LEU A 101 6.23 -10.12 10.53
CA LEU A 101 6.36 -11.59 10.52
C LEU A 101 6.20 -12.17 9.11
N LEU A 102 5.31 -11.61 8.29
CA LEU A 102 5.15 -11.99 6.88
C LEU A 102 6.39 -11.61 6.05
N VAL A 103 6.97 -10.43 6.26
CA VAL A 103 8.24 -10.04 5.63
C VAL A 103 9.35 -11.02 6.02
N LEU A 104 9.49 -11.35 7.31
CA LEU A 104 10.47 -12.34 7.78
C LEU A 104 10.23 -13.73 7.15
N HIS A 105 8.98 -14.16 7.07
CA HIS A 105 8.62 -15.41 6.41
C HIS A 105 9.03 -15.43 4.94
N MET A 106 8.70 -14.36 4.21
CA MET A 106 9.02 -14.22 2.78
C MET A 106 10.54 -14.20 2.54
N LEU A 107 11.30 -13.50 3.40
CA LEU A 107 12.77 -13.50 3.35
C LEU A 107 13.37 -14.87 3.64
N SER A 108 12.83 -15.61 4.62
CA SER A 108 13.31 -16.96 4.94
C SER A 108 13.15 -17.93 3.76
N ARG A 109 12.12 -17.69 2.92
CA ARG A 109 11.84 -18.50 1.72
C ARG A 109 12.64 -18.06 0.51
N SER A 110 13.07 -16.81 0.43
CA SER A 110 13.75 -16.27 -0.76
C SER A 110 15.24 -16.57 -0.83
N GLY A 111 15.82 -17.16 0.22
CA GLY A 111 17.25 -17.51 0.25
C GLY A 111 18.18 -16.31 0.38
N VAL A 112 17.63 -15.11 0.66
CA VAL A 112 18.42 -13.92 0.92
C VAL A 112 19.29 -14.15 2.14
N SER A 113 20.59 -13.97 1.96
CA SER A 113 21.56 -13.93 3.03
C SER A 113 22.42 -12.68 2.83
N GLY A 114 22.77 -12.00 3.91
CA GLY A 114 23.65 -10.85 3.80
C GLY A 114 23.66 -9.95 5.01
N LYS A 115 24.76 -9.19 5.14
CA LYS A 115 24.99 -8.23 6.22
C LYS A 115 23.90 -7.16 6.37
N TRP A 116 23.09 -6.94 5.33
CA TRP A 116 22.06 -5.91 5.30
C TRP A 116 20.71 -6.33 5.90
N ILE A 117 20.47 -7.64 6.12
CA ILE A 117 19.17 -8.11 6.63
C ILE A 117 18.86 -7.47 8.01
N LYS A 118 19.81 -7.56 8.95
CA LYS A 118 19.63 -7.03 10.31
C LYS A 118 19.34 -5.51 10.33
N PRO A 119 20.18 -4.64 9.75
CA PRO A 119 19.93 -3.20 9.80
C PRO A 119 18.65 -2.80 9.07
N VAL A 120 18.27 -3.48 7.97
CA VAL A 120 17.04 -3.18 7.25
C VAL A 120 15.81 -3.56 8.08
N LEU A 121 15.82 -4.72 8.74
CA LEU A 121 14.71 -5.14 9.61
C LEU A 121 14.61 -4.24 10.84
N LEU A 122 15.74 -3.83 11.43
CA LEU A 122 15.74 -2.84 12.52
C LEU A 122 15.22 -1.49 12.03
N GLY A 123 15.59 -1.06 10.82
CA GLY A 123 15.07 0.15 10.20
C GLY A 123 13.55 0.09 9.97
N LEU A 124 13.01 -1.06 9.55
CA LEU A 124 11.56 -1.26 9.42
C LEU A 124 10.86 -1.17 10.80
N VAL A 125 11.42 -1.86 11.80
CA VAL A 125 10.91 -1.88 13.18
C VAL A 125 10.94 -0.49 13.80
N LEU A 126 12.00 0.29 13.61
CA LEU A 126 12.17 1.63 14.18
C LEU A 126 11.80 2.75 13.20
N SER A 127 11.09 2.41 12.12
CA SER A 127 10.76 3.37 11.07
C SER A 127 9.83 4.46 11.61
N PRO A 128 10.24 5.75 11.62
CA PRO A 128 9.39 6.84 12.07
C PRO A 128 8.11 6.94 11.24
N ILE A 129 8.19 6.65 9.93
CA ILE A 129 7.03 6.62 9.03
C ILE A 129 5.98 5.63 9.55
N SER A 130 6.38 4.40 9.89
CA SER A 130 5.45 3.37 10.36
C SER A 130 4.94 3.67 11.77
N ILE A 131 5.77 4.22 12.66
CA ILE A 131 5.32 4.66 13.98
C ILE A 131 4.22 5.71 13.81
N LEU A 132 4.51 6.80 13.11
CA LEU A 132 3.57 7.92 12.92
C LEU A 132 2.28 7.48 12.24
N LEU A 133 2.35 6.65 11.20
CA LEU A 133 1.15 6.12 10.54
C LEU A 133 0.26 5.30 11.47
N THR A 134 0.87 4.44 12.27
CA THR A 134 0.16 3.49 13.12
C THR A 134 -0.43 4.17 14.35
N VAL A 135 0.32 5.04 15.03
CA VAL A 135 -0.12 5.60 16.32
C VAL A 135 -0.65 7.02 16.25
N GLN A 136 -0.10 7.88 15.39
CA GLN A 136 -0.55 9.27 15.26
C GLN A 136 -1.62 9.40 14.17
N HIS A 137 -1.40 8.81 12.99
CA HIS A 137 -2.36 8.90 11.90
C HIS A 137 -3.57 7.99 12.08
N GLY A 138 -3.39 6.81 12.69
CA GLY A 138 -4.48 5.86 12.91
C GLY A 138 -5.17 5.39 11.62
N ASN A 139 -4.47 5.42 10.47
CA ASN A 139 -5.04 4.93 9.21
C ASN A 139 -4.88 3.42 9.08
N PHE A 140 -5.87 2.77 8.49
CA PHE A 140 -5.92 1.34 8.26
C PHE A 140 -5.12 0.86 7.03
N ASP A 141 -4.33 1.72 6.39
CA ASP A 141 -3.51 1.35 5.23
C ASP A 141 -2.47 0.23 5.54
N ALA A 142 -2.14 0.00 6.81
CA ALA A 142 -1.37 -1.18 7.24
C ALA A 142 -2.11 -2.51 6.97
N LEU A 143 -3.46 -2.52 6.98
CA LEU A 143 -4.26 -3.70 6.58
C LEU A 143 -4.13 -3.96 5.08
N VAL A 144 -4.02 -2.92 4.25
CA VAL A 144 -3.77 -3.09 2.82
C VAL A 144 -2.45 -3.83 2.62
N ALA A 145 -1.40 -3.43 3.33
CA ALA A 145 -0.10 -4.10 3.29
C ALA A 145 -0.18 -5.58 3.70
N LEU A 146 -0.96 -5.89 4.74
CA LEU A 146 -1.23 -7.26 5.20
C LEU A 146 -1.82 -8.13 4.08
N TRP A 147 -2.89 -7.65 3.45
CA TRP A 147 -3.53 -8.37 2.36
C TRP A 147 -2.62 -8.53 1.15
N LEU A 148 -1.81 -7.52 0.84
CA LEU A 148 -0.83 -7.56 -0.24
C LEU A 148 0.28 -8.59 0.00
N LEU A 149 0.82 -8.67 1.21
CA LEU A 149 1.85 -9.67 1.57
C LEU A 149 1.29 -11.10 1.52
N LEU A 150 0.09 -11.32 2.06
CA LEU A 150 -0.60 -12.61 2.00
C LEU A 150 -0.92 -13.03 0.56
N PHE A 151 -1.40 -12.09 -0.25
CA PHE A 151 -1.63 -12.28 -1.69
C PHE A 151 -0.35 -12.74 -2.40
N LEU A 152 0.75 -12.01 -2.23
CA LEU A 152 2.03 -12.36 -2.87
C LEU A 152 2.57 -13.69 -2.38
N GLY A 153 2.47 -13.99 -1.08
CA GLY A 153 2.87 -15.28 -0.51
C GLY A 153 2.08 -16.46 -1.09
N ALA A 154 0.76 -16.31 -1.23
CA ALA A 154 -0.10 -17.31 -1.85
C ALA A 154 0.19 -17.48 -3.35
N LEU A 155 0.42 -16.36 -4.07
CA LEU A 155 0.78 -16.37 -5.49
C LEU A 155 2.13 -17.05 -5.73
N TRP A 156 3.15 -16.76 -4.91
CA TRP A 156 4.45 -17.43 -4.98
C TRP A 156 4.35 -18.93 -4.72
N SER A 157 3.50 -19.32 -3.76
CA SER A 157 3.23 -20.73 -3.47
C SER A 157 2.51 -21.40 -4.64
N HIS A 158 1.60 -20.71 -5.32
CA HIS A 158 0.97 -21.19 -6.54
C HIS A 158 1.98 -21.39 -7.67
N HIS A 159 2.80 -20.38 -8.00
CA HIS A 159 3.81 -20.49 -9.06
C HIS A 159 4.80 -21.63 -8.81
N ALA A 160 5.16 -21.88 -7.55
CA ALA A 160 6.08 -22.96 -7.20
C ALA A 160 5.46 -24.37 -7.28
N SER A 161 4.16 -24.52 -7.04
CA SER A 161 3.51 -25.83 -6.88
C SER A 161 2.44 -26.16 -7.93
N GLY A 162 2.00 -25.18 -8.72
CA GLY A 162 0.80 -25.29 -9.57
C GLY A 162 -0.50 -25.49 -8.78
N SER A 163 -0.49 -25.37 -7.44
CA SER A 163 -1.64 -25.72 -6.61
C SER A 163 -2.81 -24.76 -6.80
N ARG A 164 -3.99 -25.31 -7.16
CA ARG A 164 -5.26 -24.57 -7.28
C ARG A 164 -5.66 -23.90 -5.96
N ARG A 165 -5.41 -24.55 -4.82
CA ARG A 165 -5.72 -24.00 -3.49
C ARG A 165 -4.96 -22.70 -3.24
N SER A 166 -3.67 -22.67 -3.57
CA SER A 166 -2.82 -21.49 -3.40
C SER A 166 -3.26 -20.33 -4.31
N TRP A 167 -3.72 -20.62 -5.53
CA TRP A 167 -4.28 -19.61 -6.42
C TRP A 167 -5.60 -19.03 -5.89
N LEU A 168 -6.51 -19.88 -5.41
CA LEU A 168 -7.76 -19.42 -4.79
C LEU A 168 -7.51 -18.60 -3.50
N LEU A 169 -6.50 -18.97 -2.71
CA LEU A 169 -6.04 -18.16 -1.57
C LEU A 169 -5.49 -16.80 -2.03
N ALA A 170 -4.76 -16.74 -3.15
CA ALA A 170 -4.31 -15.47 -3.71
C ALA A 170 -5.52 -14.61 -4.15
N CYS A 171 -6.51 -15.19 -4.82
CA CYS A 171 -7.77 -14.51 -5.14
C CYS A 171 -8.47 -13.99 -3.88
N PHE A 172 -8.54 -14.79 -2.82
CA PHE A 172 -9.16 -14.42 -1.56
C PHE A 172 -8.45 -13.26 -0.87
N PHE A 173 -7.13 -13.33 -0.68
CA PHE A 173 -6.38 -12.26 -0.04
C PHE A 173 -6.40 -10.98 -0.85
N LEU A 174 -6.35 -11.08 -2.19
CA LEU A 174 -6.53 -9.91 -3.04
C LEU A 174 -7.93 -9.32 -2.89
N GLY A 175 -8.97 -10.16 -2.83
CA GLY A 175 -10.37 -9.74 -2.64
C GLY A 175 -10.62 -9.09 -1.29
N MET A 176 -10.00 -9.60 -0.21
CA MET A 176 -10.01 -8.95 1.10
C MET A 176 -9.26 -7.62 1.08
N GLY A 177 -8.18 -7.52 0.31
CA GLY A 177 -7.51 -6.26 0.01
C GLY A 177 -8.47 -5.25 -0.62
N VAL A 178 -9.18 -5.64 -1.69
CA VAL A 178 -10.18 -4.82 -2.38
C VAL A 178 -11.33 -4.42 -1.45
N PHE A 179 -11.79 -5.35 -0.61
CA PHE A 179 -12.84 -5.12 0.39
C PHE A 179 -12.42 -4.17 1.51
N THR A 180 -11.11 -4.04 1.76
CA THR A 180 -10.55 -3.03 2.66
C THR A 180 -10.45 -1.68 1.95
N LYS A 181 -9.84 -1.66 0.76
CA LYS A 181 -9.60 -0.46 -0.05
C LYS A 181 -9.51 -0.88 -1.49
N THR A 182 -9.94 -0.08 -2.45
CA THR A 182 -9.98 -0.50 -3.87
C THR A 182 -8.60 -0.67 -4.52
N VAL A 183 -7.53 -0.07 -3.94
CA VAL A 183 -6.18 -0.05 -4.51
C VAL A 183 -5.55 -1.42 -4.81
N PRO A 184 -5.74 -2.51 -4.03
CA PRO A 184 -5.16 -3.81 -4.37
C PRO A 184 -5.70 -4.40 -5.67
N LEU A 185 -6.86 -3.95 -6.18
CA LEU A 185 -7.40 -4.40 -7.47
C LEU A 185 -6.40 -4.20 -8.62
N LEU A 186 -5.49 -3.23 -8.48
CA LEU A 186 -4.39 -2.97 -9.39
C LEU A 186 -3.49 -4.18 -9.63
N LEU A 187 -3.44 -5.11 -8.68
CA LEU A 187 -2.62 -6.31 -8.74
C LEU A 187 -3.35 -7.53 -9.34
N ALA A 188 -4.64 -7.42 -9.67
CA ALA A 188 -5.38 -8.47 -10.35
C ALA A 188 -4.69 -9.01 -11.64
N PRO A 189 -4.00 -8.20 -12.46
CA PRO A 189 -3.19 -8.69 -13.58
C PRO A 189 -2.17 -9.79 -13.22
N LEU A 190 -1.66 -9.81 -11.98
CA LEU A 190 -0.70 -10.82 -11.53
C LEU A 190 -1.31 -12.21 -11.33
N LEU A 191 -2.62 -12.29 -11.06
CA LEU A 191 -3.34 -13.58 -10.98
C LEU A 191 -3.42 -14.29 -12.35
N LEU A 192 -3.24 -13.54 -13.44
CA LEU A 192 -3.28 -14.06 -14.81
C LEU A 192 -1.92 -14.58 -15.28
N ALA A 193 -0.83 -14.18 -14.62
CA ALA A 193 0.52 -14.40 -15.12
C ALA A 193 0.97 -15.85 -14.92
N GLY A 194 0.98 -16.64 -16.00
CA GLY A 194 1.35 -18.07 -15.98
C GLY A 194 0.45 -18.95 -15.10
N SER A 195 -0.66 -18.38 -14.61
CA SER A 195 -1.44 -18.89 -13.48
C SER A 195 -2.92 -19.04 -13.77
N TRP A 196 -3.36 -18.69 -14.99
CA TRP A 196 -4.77 -18.80 -15.32
C TRP A 196 -5.24 -20.25 -15.19
N PRO A 197 -6.30 -20.53 -14.42
CA PRO A 197 -6.81 -21.87 -14.30
C PRO A 197 -7.23 -22.37 -15.68
N ARG A 198 -6.69 -23.52 -16.11
CA ARG A 198 -7.11 -24.15 -17.36
C ARG A 198 -8.59 -24.56 -17.35
N LYS A 199 -9.23 -24.62 -16.17
CA LYS A 199 -10.63 -24.98 -15.98
C LYS A 199 -11.47 -23.74 -15.67
N ILE A 200 -12.45 -23.47 -16.52
CA ILE A 200 -13.42 -22.36 -16.39
C ILE A 200 -14.06 -22.30 -14.99
N PRO A 201 -14.52 -23.42 -14.37
CA PRO A 201 -15.13 -23.37 -13.04
C PRO A 201 -14.19 -22.82 -11.96
N THR A 202 -12.90 -23.13 -12.02
CA THR A 202 -11.92 -22.60 -11.07
C THR A 202 -11.70 -21.11 -11.30
N ALA A 203 -11.65 -20.67 -12.56
CA ALA A 203 -11.53 -19.25 -12.89
C ALA A 203 -12.74 -18.44 -12.40
N LEU A 204 -13.96 -18.94 -12.61
CA LEU A 204 -15.19 -18.33 -12.13
C LEU A 204 -15.24 -18.28 -10.60
N LEU A 205 -14.84 -19.35 -9.91
CA LEU A 205 -14.74 -19.36 -8.46
C LEU A 205 -13.71 -18.35 -7.94
N GLY A 206 -12.54 -18.27 -8.56
CA GLY A 206 -11.53 -17.27 -8.19
C GLY A 206 -12.01 -15.84 -8.40
N LEU A 207 -12.72 -15.57 -9.50
CA LEU A 207 -13.35 -14.28 -9.74
C LEU A 207 -14.38 -13.96 -8.66
N LEU A 208 -15.28 -14.90 -8.35
CA LEU A 208 -16.29 -14.75 -7.29
C LEU A 208 -15.64 -14.48 -5.93
N ILE A 209 -14.55 -15.18 -5.59
CA ILE A 209 -13.81 -14.96 -4.35
C ILE A 209 -13.14 -13.58 -4.33
N LEU A 210 -12.62 -13.10 -5.47
CA LEU A 210 -11.97 -11.80 -5.58
C LEU A 210 -12.95 -10.64 -5.40
N ILE A 211 -14.09 -10.66 -6.10
CA ILE A 211 -15.04 -9.52 -6.10
C ILE A 211 -16.18 -9.68 -5.08
N GLY A 212 -16.48 -10.92 -4.70
CA GLY A 212 -17.62 -11.29 -3.86
C GLY A 212 -17.69 -10.55 -2.54
N PRO A 213 -16.62 -10.51 -1.72
CA PRO A 213 -16.64 -9.80 -0.43
C PRO A 213 -17.03 -8.32 -0.58
N THR A 214 -16.51 -7.65 -1.63
CA THR A 214 -16.82 -6.25 -1.90
C THR A 214 -18.26 -6.06 -2.36
N ILE A 215 -18.77 -6.92 -3.26
CA ILE A 215 -20.16 -6.87 -3.72
C ILE A 215 -21.12 -7.13 -2.55
N ILE A 216 -20.88 -8.20 -1.78
CA ILE A 216 -21.73 -8.59 -0.65
C ILE A 216 -21.77 -7.48 0.41
N GLY A 217 -20.63 -6.84 0.70
CA GLY A 217 -20.61 -5.72 1.64
C GLY A 217 -21.28 -4.45 1.11
N LEU A 218 -21.15 -4.16 -0.20
CA LEU A 218 -21.68 -2.92 -0.78
C LEU A 218 -23.18 -2.99 -1.12
N VAL A 219 -23.71 -4.17 -1.45
CA VAL A 219 -25.12 -4.31 -1.84
C VAL A 219 -26.09 -3.79 -0.77
N PRO A 220 -25.98 -4.18 0.52
CA PRO A 220 -26.87 -3.65 1.55
C PRO A 220 -26.77 -2.13 1.70
N LEU A 221 -25.56 -1.58 1.63
CA LEU A 221 -25.32 -0.14 1.73
C LEU A 221 -25.91 0.62 0.54
N TYR A 222 -25.78 0.05 -0.66
CA TYR A 222 -26.33 0.64 -1.87
C TYR A 222 -27.85 0.58 -1.90
N LEU A 223 -28.46 -0.49 -1.37
CA LEU A 223 -29.91 -0.57 -1.21
C LEU A 223 -30.43 0.40 -0.15
N ALA A 224 -29.65 0.67 0.89
CA ALA A 224 -29.99 1.65 1.92
C ALA A 224 -29.87 3.10 1.43
N ASP A 225 -28.81 3.44 0.68
CA ASP A 225 -28.60 4.79 0.13
C ASP A 225 -27.70 4.76 -1.13
N ALA A 226 -28.32 4.49 -2.27
CA ALA A 226 -27.62 4.43 -3.56
C ALA A 226 -26.91 5.74 -3.94
N PRO A 227 -27.52 6.94 -3.81
CA PRO A 227 -26.84 8.20 -4.08
C PRO A 227 -25.53 8.37 -3.31
N SER A 228 -25.52 8.13 -2.00
CA SER A 228 -24.33 8.31 -1.18
C SER A 228 -23.24 7.30 -1.52
N VAL A 229 -23.58 6.02 -1.76
CA VAL A 229 -22.59 5.02 -2.18
C VAL A 229 -22.00 5.35 -3.56
N ARG A 230 -22.81 5.84 -4.50
CA ARG A 230 -22.32 6.29 -5.82
C ARG A 230 -21.36 7.46 -5.68
N LEU A 231 -21.68 8.45 -4.85
CA LEU A 231 -20.86 9.64 -4.70
C LEU A 231 -19.58 9.34 -3.91
N HIS A 232 -19.71 8.76 -2.72
CA HIS A 232 -18.63 8.61 -1.76
C HIS A 232 -17.76 7.38 -1.98
N VAL A 233 -18.25 6.31 -2.62
CA VAL A 233 -17.46 5.07 -2.81
C VAL A 233 -17.05 4.87 -4.27
N LEU A 234 -18.02 4.84 -5.19
CA LEU A 234 -17.75 4.56 -6.61
C LEU A 234 -17.20 5.79 -7.36
N GLY A 235 -17.75 6.96 -7.02
CA GLY A 235 -17.41 8.26 -7.59
C GLY A 235 -16.20 8.90 -6.94
N TYR A 236 -15.74 8.38 -5.80
CA TYR A 236 -14.62 8.98 -5.08
C TYR A 236 -13.37 9.06 -5.95
N ARG A 237 -12.70 10.21 -5.82
CA ARG A 237 -11.42 10.51 -6.42
C ARG A 237 -10.53 11.06 -5.32
N SER A 238 -9.29 10.61 -5.27
CA SER A 238 -8.31 11.18 -4.35
C SER A 238 -8.14 12.68 -4.59
N LEU A 239 -7.79 13.40 -3.53
CA LEU A 239 -7.61 14.85 -3.56
C LEU A 239 -6.48 15.25 -4.50
N ALA A 240 -6.83 15.95 -5.59
CA ALA A 240 -5.88 16.50 -6.54
C ALA A 240 -5.32 17.85 -6.08
N GLY A 241 -4.15 18.23 -6.58
CA GLY A 241 -3.56 19.55 -6.33
C GLY A 241 -2.52 19.61 -5.21
N TRP A 242 -2.27 18.50 -4.51
CA TRP A 242 -1.40 18.48 -3.32
C TRP A 242 -0.07 17.73 -3.51
N PHE A 243 0.13 17.06 -4.66
CA PHE A 243 1.30 16.24 -4.94
C PHE A 243 1.43 15.93 -6.43
N GLY A 244 2.65 15.60 -6.87
CA GLY A 244 2.92 15.04 -8.19
C GLY A 244 2.42 15.93 -9.33
N ILE A 245 1.92 15.31 -10.40
CA ILE A 245 1.52 16.04 -11.62
C ILE A 245 0.39 17.05 -11.33
N THR A 246 -0.61 16.67 -10.53
CA THR A 246 -1.76 17.55 -10.26
C THR A 246 -1.41 18.70 -9.32
N GLY A 247 -0.39 18.56 -8.45
CA GLY A 247 0.13 19.67 -7.65
C GLY A 247 1.08 20.59 -8.42
N LEU A 248 1.91 20.04 -9.31
CA LEU A 248 2.91 20.81 -10.06
C LEU A 248 2.29 21.73 -11.12
N LEU A 249 1.22 21.29 -11.79
CA LEU A 249 0.59 22.06 -12.88
C LEU A 249 0.01 23.41 -12.41
N PRO A 250 -0.73 23.50 -11.29
CA PRO A 250 -1.18 24.78 -10.73
C PRO A 250 -0.04 25.76 -10.41
N LEU A 251 1.14 25.28 -10.00
CA LEU A 251 2.28 26.15 -9.68
C LEU A 251 2.81 26.93 -10.89
N VAL A 252 2.49 26.48 -12.11
CA VAL A 252 2.85 27.15 -13.37
C VAL A 252 1.63 27.69 -14.12
N GLY A 253 0.49 27.85 -13.44
CA GLY A 253 -0.75 28.41 -14.01
C GLY A 253 -1.50 27.49 -14.96
N LEU A 254 -1.31 26.17 -14.85
CA LEU A 254 -1.94 25.15 -15.71
C LEU A 254 -3.10 24.41 -15.02
N ASP A 255 -3.95 25.11 -14.29
CA ASP A 255 -5.04 24.53 -13.48
C ASP A 255 -6.01 23.67 -14.30
N ARG A 256 -6.37 24.13 -15.51
CA ARG A 256 -7.27 23.39 -16.41
C ARG A 256 -6.70 22.03 -16.81
N LEU A 257 -5.37 21.97 -17.03
CA LEU A 257 -4.70 20.72 -17.37
C LEU A 257 -4.64 19.79 -16.14
N ALA A 258 -4.44 20.34 -14.94
CA ALA A 258 -4.49 19.59 -13.69
C ALA A 258 -5.87 18.93 -13.48
N GLN A 259 -6.95 19.69 -13.71
CA GLN A 259 -8.33 19.18 -13.62
C GLN A 259 -8.62 18.12 -14.69
N LEU A 260 -8.16 18.31 -15.92
CA LEU A 260 -8.31 17.32 -16.99
C LEU A 260 -7.56 16.03 -16.64
N TYR A 261 -6.31 16.15 -16.16
CA TYR A 261 -5.51 15.03 -15.70
C TYR A 261 -6.21 14.29 -14.55
N ALA A 262 -6.78 15.03 -13.60
CA ALA A 262 -7.48 14.43 -12.47
C ALA A 262 -8.67 13.54 -12.89
N ARG A 263 -9.35 13.91 -13.98
CA ARG A 263 -10.49 13.17 -14.54
C ARG A 263 -10.06 11.99 -15.42
N VAL A 264 -9.05 12.20 -16.27
CA VAL A 264 -8.63 11.23 -17.30
C VAL A 264 -7.56 10.26 -16.81
N GLY A 265 -6.71 10.67 -15.88
CA GLY A 265 -5.60 9.87 -15.33
C GLY A 265 -6.01 8.47 -14.84
N PRO A 266 -7.09 8.32 -14.05
CA PRO A 266 -7.57 7.00 -13.65
C PRO A 266 -7.93 6.08 -14.83
N LEU A 267 -8.52 6.63 -15.90
CA LEU A 267 -8.85 5.85 -17.11
C LEU A 267 -7.59 5.36 -17.81
N VAL A 268 -6.56 6.21 -17.89
CA VAL A 268 -5.25 5.84 -18.45
C VAL A 268 -4.61 4.73 -17.62
N LEU A 269 -4.61 4.85 -16.30
CA LEU A 269 -4.10 3.79 -15.41
C LEU A 269 -4.84 2.47 -15.59
N MET A 270 -6.17 2.49 -15.68
CA MET A 270 -6.96 1.28 -15.98
C MET A 270 -6.61 0.68 -17.33
N ALA A 271 -6.43 1.50 -18.38
CA ALA A 271 -6.01 1.02 -19.68
C ALA A 271 -4.61 0.38 -19.63
N LEU A 272 -3.67 0.99 -18.89
CA LEU A 272 -2.33 0.43 -18.67
C LEU A 272 -2.39 -0.90 -17.90
N MET A 273 -3.27 -1.03 -16.91
CA MET A 273 -3.51 -2.30 -16.22
C MET A 273 -4.06 -3.37 -17.13
N ALA A 274 -5.04 -3.05 -17.98
CA ALA A 274 -5.61 -4.00 -18.93
C ALA A 274 -4.54 -4.48 -19.93
N LEU A 275 -3.67 -3.57 -20.38
CA LEU A 275 -2.51 -3.91 -21.21
C LEU A 275 -1.50 -4.78 -20.44
N ALA A 276 -1.22 -4.47 -19.17
CA ALA A 276 -0.36 -5.27 -18.32
C ALA A 276 -0.93 -6.68 -18.07
N ALA A 277 -2.23 -6.81 -17.82
CA ALA A 277 -2.97 -8.05 -17.68
C ALA A 277 -2.87 -8.91 -18.96
N ARG A 278 -3.21 -8.32 -20.11
CA ARG A 278 -3.13 -9.00 -21.42
C ARG A 278 -1.71 -9.49 -21.71
N ARG A 279 -0.70 -8.69 -21.37
CA ARG A 279 0.71 -9.08 -21.56
C ARG A 279 1.13 -10.18 -20.59
N SER A 280 0.69 -10.10 -19.35
CA SER A 280 1.05 -11.07 -18.30
C SER A 280 0.40 -12.42 -18.53
N TRP A 281 -0.81 -12.45 -19.08
CA TRP A 281 -1.53 -13.68 -19.44
C TRP A 281 -0.69 -14.69 -20.25
N LYS A 282 0.13 -14.18 -21.17
CA LYS A 282 0.94 -15.00 -22.08
C LYS A 282 2.31 -15.40 -21.49
N ARG A 283 2.62 -15.00 -20.26
CA ARG A 283 3.92 -15.26 -19.64
C ARG A 283 3.93 -16.60 -18.92
N GLU A 284 5.12 -17.16 -18.81
CA GLU A 284 5.44 -18.21 -17.84
C GLU A 284 5.18 -17.73 -16.40
N PRO A 285 5.09 -18.66 -15.43
CA PRO A 285 4.97 -18.31 -14.02
C PRO A 285 6.03 -17.27 -13.63
N LEU A 286 5.60 -16.17 -13.01
CA LEU A 286 6.53 -15.11 -12.63
C LEU A 286 7.44 -15.61 -11.50
N ASP A 287 8.74 -15.38 -11.63
CA ASP A 287 9.63 -15.53 -10.49
C ASP A 287 9.24 -14.52 -9.38
N ARG A 288 9.65 -14.84 -8.15
CA ARG A 288 9.24 -14.08 -6.95
C ARG A 288 9.64 -12.61 -7.01
N ILE A 289 10.81 -12.31 -7.58
CA ILE A 289 11.34 -10.94 -7.63
C ILE A 289 10.64 -10.15 -8.73
N THR A 290 10.37 -10.78 -9.87
CA THR A 290 9.57 -10.16 -10.93
C THR A 290 8.15 -9.86 -10.46
N ALA A 291 7.50 -10.78 -9.72
CA ALA A 291 6.19 -10.54 -9.12
C ALA A 291 6.22 -9.38 -8.11
N LEU A 292 7.24 -9.33 -7.25
CA LEU A 292 7.45 -8.23 -6.30
C LEU A 292 7.64 -6.88 -7.00
N ARG A 293 8.50 -6.82 -8.03
CA ARG A 293 8.75 -5.60 -8.81
C ARG A 293 7.49 -5.11 -9.53
N LEU A 294 6.73 -6.02 -10.15
CA LEU A 294 5.47 -5.68 -10.80
C LEU A 294 4.45 -5.14 -9.78
N ALA A 295 4.31 -5.79 -8.62
CA ALA A 295 3.41 -5.32 -7.58
C ALA A 295 3.78 -3.91 -7.09
N LEU A 296 5.06 -3.68 -6.79
CA LEU A 296 5.56 -2.38 -6.38
C LEU A 296 5.35 -1.32 -7.47
N ALA A 297 5.67 -1.62 -8.73
CA ALA A 297 5.50 -0.68 -9.83
C ALA A 297 4.02 -0.32 -10.05
N LEU A 298 3.10 -1.27 -9.94
CA LEU A 298 1.67 -1.02 -10.06
C LEU A 298 1.15 -0.13 -8.91
N LEU A 299 1.55 -0.39 -7.67
CA LEU A 299 1.17 0.45 -6.52
C LEU A 299 1.78 1.85 -6.61
N LEU A 300 3.07 1.97 -6.93
CA LEU A 300 3.74 3.26 -7.12
C LEU A 300 3.17 4.05 -8.29
N SER A 301 2.63 3.39 -9.32
CA SER A 301 1.99 4.10 -10.43
C SER A 301 0.80 4.94 -9.99
N ILE A 302 0.06 4.54 -8.93
CA ILE A 302 -0.98 5.39 -8.34
C ILE A 302 -0.40 6.58 -7.62
N VAL A 303 0.68 6.37 -6.88
CA VAL A 303 1.31 7.46 -6.12
C VAL A 303 1.89 8.50 -7.08
N VAL A 304 2.54 8.07 -8.16
CA VAL A 304 3.28 8.95 -9.08
C VAL A 304 2.38 9.49 -10.20
N LEU A 305 1.50 8.67 -10.76
CA LEU A 305 0.66 9.01 -11.92
C LEU A 305 -0.83 9.12 -11.56
N GLY A 306 -1.19 8.86 -10.31
CA GLY A 306 -2.55 9.09 -9.84
C GLY A 306 -2.83 10.58 -9.68
N PRO A 307 -4.11 10.95 -9.64
CA PRO A 307 -4.50 12.35 -9.55
C PRO A 307 -4.34 12.92 -8.14
N GLY A 308 -4.17 12.09 -7.11
CA GLY A 308 -4.08 12.53 -5.73
C GLY A 308 -3.17 11.64 -4.88
N TYR A 309 -2.80 12.17 -3.73
CA TYR A 309 -1.81 11.60 -2.83
C TYR A 309 -2.23 11.82 -1.39
N SER A 310 -1.91 10.84 -0.55
CA SER A 310 -1.95 11.01 0.88
C SER A 310 -0.75 10.31 1.52
N PRO A 311 -0.14 10.88 2.58
CA PRO A 311 1.06 10.31 3.19
C PRO A 311 0.95 8.84 3.58
N GLN A 312 -0.24 8.40 4.00
CA GLN A 312 -0.53 7.01 4.37
C GLN A 312 -0.39 5.98 3.26
N TYR A 313 -0.32 6.41 2.00
CA TYR A 313 -0.14 5.51 0.85
C TYR A 313 1.18 4.74 0.89
N ILE A 314 2.22 5.28 1.56
CA ILE A 314 3.49 4.56 1.79
C ILE A 314 3.29 3.25 2.56
N GLY A 315 2.26 3.18 3.41
CA GLY A 315 1.89 1.98 4.14
C GLY A 315 1.64 0.79 3.23
N TRP A 316 1.08 1.01 2.03
CA TRP A 316 0.75 -0.05 1.07
C TRP A 316 1.97 -0.84 0.59
N PHE A 317 3.11 -0.16 0.42
CA PHE A 317 4.27 -0.71 -0.29
C PHE A 317 5.58 -0.63 0.48
N LEU A 318 5.63 -0.04 1.68
CA LEU A 318 6.83 -0.03 2.52
C LEU A 318 7.38 -1.44 2.80
N PRO A 319 6.56 -2.46 3.15
CA PRO A 319 7.07 -3.83 3.30
C PRO A 319 7.65 -4.41 2.01
N LEU A 320 7.08 -4.05 0.85
CA LEU A 320 7.56 -4.49 -0.47
C LEU A 320 8.89 -3.82 -0.84
N LEU A 321 9.07 -2.54 -0.49
CA LEU A 321 10.35 -1.84 -0.65
C LEU A 321 11.47 -2.52 0.15
N VAL A 322 11.17 -2.94 1.38
CA VAL A 322 12.11 -3.69 2.24
C VAL A 322 12.50 -5.02 1.61
N LEU A 323 11.51 -5.78 1.13
CA LEU A 323 11.77 -7.05 0.42
C LEU A 323 12.61 -6.80 -0.83
N LEU A 324 12.30 -5.77 -1.62
CA LEU A 324 13.03 -5.48 -2.85
C LEU A 324 14.47 -5.03 -2.56
N TYR A 325 14.69 -4.16 -1.57
CA TYR A 325 16.01 -3.67 -1.17
C TYR A 325 17.01 -4.79 -0.90
N LEU A 326 16.53 -5.88 -0.29
CA LEU A 326 17.33 -7.04 0.06
C LEU A 326 17.67 -7.95 -1.13
N HIS A 327 16.92 -7.84 -2.24
CA HIS A 327 17.20 -8.53 -3.50
C HIS A 327 17.83 -7.62 -4.57
N ALA A 328 17.81 -6.31 -4.33
CA ALA A 328 18.29 -5.29 -5.23
C ALA A 328 19.81 -5.36 -5.42
N ASP A 329 20.25 -5.01 -6.63
CA ASP A 329 21.66 -4.73 -6.90
C ASP A 329 22.13 -3.45 -6.18
N ALA A 330 23.42 -3.11 -6.30
CA ALA A 330 23.97 -1.95 -5.61
C ALA A 330 23.34 -0.60 -6.02
N VAL A 331 22.91 -0.48 -7.28
CA VAL A 331 22.33 0.77 -7.80
C VAL A 331 20.88 0.90 -7.34
N GLU A 332 20.07 -0.13 -7.54
CA GLU A 332 18.67 -0.18 -7.08
C GLU A 332 18.60 -0.01 -5.56
N ARG A 333 19.53 -0.61 -4.81
CA ARG A 333 19.63 -0.45 -3.35
C ARG A 333 19.90 1.01 -2.92
N ARG A 334 20.83 1.71 -3.60
CA ARG A 334 21.10 3.13 -3.32
C ARG A 334 19.88 3.99 -3.62
N THR A 335 19.19 3.74 -4.72
CA THR A 335 17.95 4.43 -5.08
C THR A 335 16.87 4.24 -4.00
N LEU A 336 16.66 3.01 -3.55
CA LEU A 336 15.68 2.69 -2.50
C LEU A 336 16.05 3.31 -1.14
N ALA A 337 17.33 3.30 -0.76
CA ALA A 337 17.81 3.98 0.45
C ALA A 337 17.56 5.48 0.40
N MET A 338 17.86 6.12 -0.74
CA MET A 338 17.65 7.55 -0.93
C MET A 338 16.17 7.92 -0.89
N ALA A 339 15.31 7.14 -1.55
CA ALA A 339 13.87 7.32 -1.49
C ALA A 339 13.32 7.17 -0.07
N TYR A 340 13.81 6.19 0.70
CA TYR A 340 13.43 6.02 2.11
C TYR A 340 13.88 7.19 2.99
N LEU A 341 15.10 7.69 2.79
CA LEU A 341 15.62 8.84 3.53
C LEU A 341 14.79 10.10 3.24
N ILE A 342 14.57 10.41 1.96
CA ILE A 342 13.76 11.57 1.55
C ILE A 342 12.33 11.43 2.06
N GLY A 343 11.71 10.26 1.90
CA GLY A 343 10.38 9.99 2.46
C GLY A 343 10.35 10.20 3.96
N THR A 344 11.33 9.66 4.71
CA THR A 344 11.40 9.83 6.16
C THR A 344 11.46 11.30 6.57
N CYS A 345 12.31 12.10 5.93
CA CYS A 345 12.40 13.53 6.22
C CYS A 345 11.10 14.27 5.88
N THR A 346 10.51 14.01 4.70
CA THR A 346 9.24 14.62 4.30
C THR A 346 8.13 14.28 5.28
N TYR A 347 7.95 12.99 5.62
CA TYR A 347 6.91 12.57 6.54
C TYR A 347 7.12 13.11 7.95
N LEU A 348 8.35 13.16 8.46
CA LEU A 348 8.62 13.78 9.76
C LEU A 348 8.16 15.24 9.79
N VAL A 349 8.44 16.03 8.74
CA VAL A 349 7.97 17.41 8.64
C VAL A 349 6.45 17.49 8.58
N GLU A 350 5.80 16.65 7.78
CA GLU A 350 4.34 16.64 7.64
C GLU A 350 3.64 16.31 8.96
N TYR A 351 4.03 15.22 9.63
CA TYR A 351 3.42 14.82 10.90
C TYR A 351 3.77 15.75 12.06
N ALA A 352 4.91 16.44 11.98
CA ALA A 352 5.32 17.40 12.98
C ALA A 352 4.53 18.71 12.89
N LEU A 353 4.22 19.18 11.68
CA LEU A 353 3.74 20.54 11.44
C LEU A 353 2.37 20.66 10.79
N ILE A 354 1.86 19.66 10.07
CA ILE A 354 0.56 19.76 9.38
C ILE A 354 -0.56 19.35 10.35
N PRO A 355 -1.52 20.23 10.69
CA PRO A 355 -2.59 19.94 11.66
C PRO A 355 -3.44 18.73 11.29
N SER A 356 -3.76 18.54 10.01
CA SER A 356 -4.53 17.37 9.55
C SER A 356 -3.81 16.04 9.78
N HIS A 357 -2.49 16.07 10.01
CA HIS A 357 -1.66 14.90 10.30
C HIS A 357 -1.37 14.77 11.80
N GLY A 358 -1.87 15.68 12.63
CA GLY A 358 -1.74 15.69 14.09
C GLY A 358 -0.64 16.61 14.64
N ALA A 359 0.15 17.25 13.78
CA ALA A 359 1.15 18.29 14.10
C ALA A 359 1.81 18.18 15.49
N PHE A 360 2.47 17.06 15.77
CA PHE A 360 2.89 16.73 17.15
C PHE A 360 3.83 17.76 17.79
N LEU A 361 4.59 18.54 16.99
CA LEU A 361 5.46 19.59 17.54
C LEU A 361 4.68 20.80 18.05
N LEU A 362 3.54 21.14 17.43
CA LEU A 362 2.70 22.25 17.88
C LEU A 362 2.02 21.96 19.22
N HIS A 363 1.86 20.67 19.57
CA HIS A 363 1.39 20.26 20.89
C HIS A 363 2.46 20.44 21.99
N TRP A 364 3.74 20.40 21.64
CA TRP A 364 4.83 20.59 22.60
C TRP A 364 5.18 22.06 22.78
N THR A 365 5.11 22.86 21.72
CA THR A 365 5.51 24.26 21.77
C THR A 365 4.60 25.14 20.93
N SER A 366 4.30 26.33 21.47
CA SER A 366 3.57 27.40 20.79
C SER A 366 4.53 28.44 20.18
N ALA A 367 5.76 28.06 19.84
CA ALA A 367 6.74 28.97 19.23
C ALA A 367 6.15 29.64 17.97
N PRO A 368 6.09 30.99 17.90
CA PRO A 368 5.42 31.70 16.80
C PRO A 368 5.93 31.31 15.42
N THR A 369 7.22 30.99 15.30
CA THR A 369 7.84 30.54 14.04
C THR A 369 7.29 29.19 13.56
N LEU A 370 7.03 28.25 14.46
CA LEU A 370 6.48 26.94 14.11
C LEU A 370 5.00 27.04 13.73
N VAL A 371 4.24 27.90 14.40
CA VAL A 371 2.85 28.20 14.04
C VAL A 371 2.79 28.78 12.62
N ALA A 372 3.62 29.78 12.32
CA ALA A 372 3.70 30.37 10.98
C ALA A 372 4.09 29.35 9.90
N TRP A 373 5.02 28.43 10.19
CA TRP A 373 5.37 27.34 9.26
C TRP A 373 4.22 26.35 9.06
N SER A 374 3.51 25.98 10.13
CA SER A 374 2.32 25.13 10.05
C SER A 374 1.23 25.78 9.21
N GLU A 375 0.96 27.08 9.40
CA GLU A 375 0.00 27.85 8.62
C GLU A 375 0.36 27.86 7.14
N ALA A 376 1.61 28.16 6.80
CA ALA A 376 2.09 28.11 5.41
C ALA A 376 1.97 26.71 4.80
N LEU A 377 2.26 25.65 5.58
CA LEU A 377 2.14 24.26 5.15
C LEU A 377 0.69 23.81 4.95
N ASN A 378 -0.33 24.58 5.32
CA ASN A 378 -1.71 24.27 4.97
C ASN A 378 -2.06 24.65 3.52
N GLU A 379 -1.21 25.40 2.83
CA GLU A 379 -1.43 25.76 1.43
C GLU A 379 -1.04 24.62 0.47
N PRO A 380 -1.89 24.28 -0.52
CA PRO A 380 -1.61 23.21 -1.49
C PRO A 380 -0.29 23.39 -2.25
N GLY A 381 0.04 24.65 -2.60
CA GLY A 381 1.26 24.96 -3.33
C GLY A 381 2.52 24.71 -2.50
N VAL A 382 2.51 25.11 -1.23
CA VAL A 382 3.63 24.90 -0.30
C VAL A 382 3.82 23.41 -0.03
N GLN A 383 2.76 22.66 0.22
CA GLN A 383 2.87 21.20 0.38
C GLN A 383 3.41 20.52 -0.89
N THR A 384 2.96 20.95 -2.07
CA THR A 384 3.47 20.42 -3.33
C THR A 384 4.97 20.67 -3.45
N ILE A 385 5.45 21.89 -3.17
CA ILE A 385 6.87 22.25 -3.21
C ILE A 385 7.68 21.39 -2.23
N LEU A 386 7.22 21.27 -0.98
CA LEU A 386 7.85 20.41 0.04
C LEU A 386 7.99 18.96 -0.45
N ARG A 387 7.00 18.46 -1.19
CA ARG A 387 6.93 17.08 -1.67
C ARG A 387 7.65 16.82 -3.00
N ILE A 388 8.20 17.83 -3.69
CA ILE A 388 8.91 17.63 -4.97
C ILE A 388 10.01 16.56 -4.88
N PRO A 389 10.92 16.58 -3.88
CA PRO A 389 11.95 15.55 -3.76
C PRO A 389 11.36 14.13 -3.60
N LEU A 390 10.27 14.02 -2.86
CA LEU A 390 9.56 12.74 -2.65
C LEU A 390 8.93 12.25 -3.97
N PHE A 391 8.27 13.14 -4.71
CA PHE A 391 7.70 12.80 -6.01
C PHE A 391 8.77 12.32 -7.01
N LEU A 392 9.87 13.06 -7.14
CA LEU A 392 10.96 12.69 -8.04
C LEU A 392 11.61 11.35 -7.66
N THR A 393 11.81 11.11 -6.37
CA THR A 393 12.36 9.81 -5.92
C THR A 393 11.41 8.65 -6.17
N TYR A 394 10.11 8.81 -5.92
CA TYR A 394 9.12 7.78 -6.27
C TYR A 394 9.06 7.52 -7.79
N LEU A 395 9.18 8.55 -8.62
CA LEU A 395 9.29 8.40 -10.07
C LEU A 395 10.54 7.59 -10.46
N VAL A 396 11.69 7.89 -9.86
CA VAL A 396 12.94 7.13 -10.11
C VAL A 396 12.80 5.68 -9.63
N VAL A 397 12.21 5.42 -8.46
CA VAL A 397 11.96 4.05 -7.98
C VAL A 397 11.02 3.31 -8.94
N LEU A 398 9.96 3.96 -9.42
CA LEU A 398 9.04 3.38 -10.41
C LEU A 398 9.78 2.98 -11.69
N ILE A 399 10.57 3.89 -12.27
CA ILE A 399 11.32 3.65 -13.50
C ILE A 399 12.35 2.53 -13.31
N THR A 400 13.12 2.57 -12.22
CA THR A 400 14.18 1.58 -11.94
C THR A 400 13.60 0.20 -11.67
N THR A 401 12.49 0.11 -10.94
CA THR A 401 11.77 -1.15 -10.68
C THR A 401 11.15 -1.72 -11.96
N ALA A 402 10.65 -0.86 -12.86
CA ALA A 402 10.01 -1.30 -14.09
C ALA A 402 11.01 -1.69 -15.20
N ARG A 403 12.20 -1.09 -15.24
CA ARG A 403 13.20 -1.28 -16.32
C ARG A 403 13.59 -2.75 -16.58
N PRO A 404 13.90 -3.59 -15.56
CA PRO A 404 14.23 -5.00 -15.79
C PRO A 404 13.11 -5.78 -16.50
N LEU A 405 11.85 -5.40 -16.27
CA LEU A 405 10.67 -6.06 -16.83
C LEU A 405 10.57 -5.90 -18.36
N PHE A 406 11.19 -4.86 -18.90
CA PHE A 406 11.26 -4.60 -20.34
C PHE A 406 12.52 -5.24 -20.98
N ARG A 407 13.65 -5.26 -20.27
CA ARG A 407 14.92 -5.82 -20.77
C ARG A 407 14.90 -7.32 -20.98
N GLN A 408 14.31 -8.09 -20.07
CA GLN A 408 14.21 -9.55 -20.21
C GLN A 408 13.57 -9.96 -21.54
N ARG A 409 12.65 -9.15 -22.07
CA ARG A 409 11.98 -9.41 -23.35
C ARG A 409 12.86 -9.16 -24.57
N ALA A 410 13.68 -8.10 -24.54
CA ALA A 410 14.59 -7.81 -25.64
C ALA A 410 15.57 -8.98 -25.83
N ASN A 411 16.11 -9.51 -24.74
CA ASN A 411 17.03 -10.64 -24.77
C ASN A 411 16.34 -11.95 -25.22
N ALA A 412 15.10 -12.19 -24.81
CA ALA A 412 14.34 -13.36 -25.27
C ALA A 412 14.03 -13.33 -26.78
N LEU A 413 13.85 -12.14 -27.36
CA LEU A 413 13.62 -11.98 -28.80
C LEU A 413 14.92 -12.08 -29.62
N SER A 414 16.06 -11.66 -29.07
CA SER A 414 17.36 -11.70 -29.79
C SER A 414 17.99 -13.10 -29.89
N ILE A 415 17.55 -14.08 -29.09
CA ILE A 415 18.08 -15.45 -29.10
C ILE A 415 17.31 -16.36 -30.09
N SER A 416 16.30 -15.83 -30.79
CA SER A 416 15.55 -16.56 -31.81
C SER A 416 16.00 -16.34 -33.29
N PRO A 417 17.30 -16.43 -33.65
CA PRO A 417 17.65 -16.57 -35.07
C PRO A 417 18.71 -17.66 -35.29
N ASP A 418 18.33 -18.94 -35.26
CA ASP A 418 18.83 -19.96 -36.22
C ASP A 418 18.16 -21.33 -35.95
N ARG A 419 16.90 -21.50 -36.37
CA ARG A 419 16.33 -22.85 -36.56
C ARG A 419 16.21 -23.19 -38.04
N SER A 420 17.15 -22.71 -38.85
CA SER A 420 17.47 -23.27 -40.17
C SER A 420 18.44 -24.45 -40.01
N HIS A 421 18.12 -25.41 -39.13
CA HIS A 421 18.63 -26.76 -39.33
C HIS A 421 17.75 -27.41 -40.41
N THR A 422 18.15 -27.18 -41.65
CA THR A 422 17.80 -28.05 -42.77
C THR A 422 18.09 -29.50 -42.35
N PRO A 423 17.09 -30.41 -42.41
CA PRO A 423 17.36 -31.82 -42.22
C PRO A 423 18.23 -32.28 -43.39
N SER A 424 19.48 -32.64 -43.12
CA SER A 424 20.31 -33.40 -44.04
C SER A 424 19.62 -34.74 -44.29
N SER A 425 19.15 -34.95 -45.51
CA SER A 425 18.60 -36.22 -46.00
C SER A 425 19.63 -37.34 -45.85
N PRO A 426 19.28 -38.48 -45.24
CA PRO A 426 20.13 -39.66 -45.27
C PRO A 426 20.08 -40.29 -46.67
N SER A 427 21.27 -40.52 -47.24
CA SER A 427 21.54 -41.30 -48.46
C SER A 427 21.70 -42.78 -48.16
#